data_AF-A0A0C2BYP0-F1
#
_entry.id   AF-A0A0C2BYP0-F1
#
_cell.length_a   1.000
_cell.length_b   1.000
_cell.length_c   1.000
_cell.angle_alpha   90.00
_cell.angle_beta   90.00
_cell.angle_gamma   90.00
#
_symmetry.space_group_name_H-M   'P 1'
#
loop_
_entity.id
_entity.type
_entity.pdbx_description
1 polymer ?
#
loop_
_entity_poly.entity_id
_entity_poly.type
_entity_poly.pdbx_seq_one_letter_code
_entity_poly.pdbx_strand_id
1 'polypeptide(L)' 'LKITVLHLQVCIKIENTTGEAPKLYGRHFNHEDALVSRITRDSIDACKTYFRDDLSRADWQLVVELKRLLDIL' A
#
# COMPACT_ATOMS: atom_id res chain seq x y z
N LEU A 1 5.01 -6.45 -6.21
CA LEU A 1 4.32 -5.87 -5.05
C LEU A 1 4.64 -6.74 -3.84
N LYS A 2 5.43 -6.26 -2.87
CA LYS A 2 5.56 -6.93 -1.58
C LYS A 2 4.59 -6.24 -0.62
N ILE A 3 3.43 -6.84 -0.41
CA ILE A 3 2.45 -6.36 0.56
C ILE A 3 2.93 -6.89 1.90
N THR A 4 3.84 -6.19 2.55
CA THR A 4 4.43 -6.62 3.83
C THR A 4 4.61 -5.41 4.71
N VAL A 5 4.12 -5.48 5.95
CA VAL A 5 4.51 -4.52 7.00
C VAL A 5 5.98 -4.77 7.30
N LEU A 6 6.85 -3.92 6.76
CA LEU A 6 8.24 -3.92 7.18
C LEU A 6 8.27 -3.45 8.64
N HIS A 7 8.60 -4.35 9.57
CA HIS A 7 8.92 -3.99 10.96
C HIS A 7 10.24 -3.20 11.09
N LEU A 8 10.77 -2.71 9.97
CA LEU A 8 12.04 -2.00 9.88
C LEU A 8 11.73 -0.53 9.64
N GLN A 9 12.31 0.35 10.46
CA GLN A 9 12.31 1.77 10.19
C GLN A 9 13.40 2.07 9.16
N VAL A 10 12.98 2.65 8.03
CA VAL A 10 13.87 2.98 6.91
C VAL A 10 13.50 4.34 6.34
N CYS A 11 14.49 5.04 5.78
CA CYS A 11 14.26 6.28 5.04
C CYS A 11 13.91 5.97 3.58
N ILE A 12 12.77 6.48 3.11
CA ILE A 12 12.30 6.27 1.73
C ILE A 12 12.13 7.65 1.06
N LYS A 13 12.69 7.81 -0.13
CA LYS A 13 12.40 8.97 -0.99
C LYS A 13 11.15 8.66 -1.81
N ILE A 14 10.11 9.48 -1.66
CA ILE A 14 8.87 9.36 -2.45
C ILE A 14 8.93 10.36 -3.61
N GLU A 15 8.85 9.85 -4.84
CA GLU A 15 8.79 10.67 -6.05
C GLU A 15 7.41 10.53 -6.70
N ASN A 16 6.90 11.63 -7.25
CA ASN A 16 5.64 11.59 -8.00
C ASN A 16 5.90 11.23 -9.46
N THR A 17 5.20 10.21 -9.95
CA THR A 17 5.33 9.69 -11.32
C THR A 17 4.09 9.97 -12.19
N THR A 18 3.00 10.50 -11.64
CA THR A 18 1.70 10.59 -12.33
C THR A 18 1.48 11.92 -13.07
N GLY A 19 2.44 12.85 -13.03
CA GLY A 19 2.31 14.20 -13.60
C GLY A 19 1.37 15.13 -12.82
N GLU A 20 0.69 14.63 -11.80
CA GLU A 20 -0.10 15.43 -10.86
C GLU A 20 0.82 16.21 -9.89
N ALA A 21 0.27 17.22 -9.22
CA ALA A 21 1.01 17.92 -8.17
C ALA A 21 1.34 16.94 -7.02
N PRO A 22 2.59 16.87 -6.55
CA PRO A 22 2.97 15.96 -5.47
C PRO A 22 2.24 16.30 -4.17
N LYS A 23 1.96 15.28 -3.36
CA LYS A 23 1.50 15.45 -1.99
C LYS A 23 2.66 15.96 -1.14
N LEU A 24 2.45 17.10 -0.50
CA LEU A 24 3.45 17.82 0.29
C LEU A 24 3.36 17.46 1.79
N TYR A 25 4.50 17.15 2.40
CA TYR A 25 4.64 17.01 3.85
C TYR A 25 4.31 18.34 4.56
N GLY A 26 3.62 18.27 5.70
CA GLY A 26 3.15 19.45 6.45
C GLY A 26 1.90 20.12 5.89
N ARG A 27 1.41 19.69 4.72
CA ARG A 27 0.14 20.17 4.13
C ARG A 27 -0.86 19.05 3.87
N HIS A 28 -0.41 17.94 3.28
CA HIS A 28 -1.28 16.80 2.94
C HIS A 28 -1.12 15.63 3.89
N PHE A 29 0.05 15.48 4.51
CA PHE A 29 0.34 14.47 5.51
C PHE A 29 1.46 14.96 6.43
N ASN A 30 1.57 14.40 7.62
CA ASN A 30 2.63 14.67 8.59
C ASN A 30 3.24 13.35 9.12
N HIS A 31 3.98 13.41 10.22
CA HIS A 31 4.68 12.25 10.81
C HIS A 31 3.79 11.36 11.68
N GLU A 32 2.59 11.82 12.06
CA GLU A 32 1.59 11.06 12.80
C GLU A 32 0.73 10.21 11.85
N ASP A 33 0.65 10.60 10.57
CA ASP A 33 -0.11 9.90 9.55
C ASP A 33 0.57 8.58 9.13
N ALA A 34 -0.20 7.50 9.13
CA ALA A 34 0.25 6.21 8.60
C ALA A 34 0.23 6.21 7.07
N LEU A 35 1.40 5.99 6.46
CA LEU A 35 1.51 5.79 5.02
C LEU A 35 1.23 4.33 4.67
N VAL A 36 0.17 4.11 3.90
CA VAL A 36 -0.23 2.78 3.40
C VAL A 36 -0.06 2.71 1.89
N SER A 37 0.21 1.50 1.39
CA SER A 37 0.30 1.27 -0.05
C SER A 37 -1.05 1.45 -0.71
N ARG A 38 -1.11 2.23 -1.80
CA ARG A 38 -2.32 2.37 -2.60
C ARG A 38 -2.54 1.11 -3.41
N ILE A 39 -3.45 0.25 -2.96
CA ILE A 39 -3.88 -0.94 -3.70
C ILE A 39 -5.13 -0.64 -4.53
N THR A 40 -5.30 -1.36 -5.63
CA THR A 40 -6.48 -1.31 -6.52
C THR A 40 -7.04 -2.71 -6.73
N ARG A 41 -8.27 -2.82 -7.27
CA ARG A 41 -8.86 -4.11 -7.60
C ARG A 41 -7.96 -4.96 -8.50
N ASP A 42 -7.43 -4.35 -9.55
CA ASP A 42 -6.52 -5.01 -10.50
C ASP A 42 -5.26 -5.53 -9.81
N SER A 43 -4.69 -4.76 -8.87
CA SER A 43 -3.52 -5.21 -8.11
C SER A 43 -3.83 -6.40 -7.19
N ILE A 44 -5.04 -6.45 -6.61
CA ILE A 44 -5.49 -7.55 -5.76
C ILE A 44 -5.71 -8.82 -6.60
N ASP A 45 -6.36 -8.69 -7.75
CA ASP A 45 -6.63 -9.83 -8.62
C ASP A 45 -5.35 -10.35 -9.27
N ALA A 46 -4.37 -9.48 -9.56
CA ALA A 46 -3.01 -9.89 -9.93
C ALA A 46 -2.33 -10.66 -8.79
N CYS A 47 -2.46 -10.21 -7.54
CA CYS A 47 -1.93 -10.94 -6.37
C CYS A 47 -2.54 -12.34 -6.24
N LYS A 48 -3.85 -12.49 -6.46
CA LYS A 48 -4.53 -13.79 -6.43
C LYS A 48 -4.11 -14.71 -7.57
N THR A 49 -3.82 -14.14 -8.74
CA THR A 49 -3.50 -14.91 -9.95
C THR A 49 -2.05 -15.38 -9.95
N TYR A 50 -1.12 -14.51 -9.55
CA TYR A 50 0.31 -14.74 -9.74
C TYR A 50 1.10 -14.95 -8.46
N PHE A 51 0.61 -14.48 -7.31
CA PHE A 51 1.35 -14.45 -6.05
C PHE A 51 0.61 -15.17 -4.91
N ARG A 52 -0.31 -16.08 -5.26
CA ARG A 52 -1.17 -16.74 -4.26
C ARG A 52 -0.37 -17.52 -3.23
N ASP A 53 0.59 -18.29 -3.71
CA ASP A 53 1.42 -19.18 -2.89
C ASP A 53 2.58 -18.43 -2.21
N ASP A 54 2.95 -17.25 -2.74
CA ASP A 54 3.99 -16.38 -2.18
C ASP A 54 3.49 -15.51 -1.02
N LEU A 55 2.17 -15.32 -0.92
CA LEU A 55 1.56 -14.48 0.10
C LEU A 55 1.13 -15.33 1.30
N SER A 56 1.63 -14.94 2.48
CA SER A 56 1.24 -15.58 3.73
C SER A 56 -0.20 -15.25 4.10
N ARG A 57 -0.76 -16.01 5.04
CA ARG A 57 -2.10 -15.73 5.59
C ARG A 57 -2.19 -14.31 6.20
N ALA A 58 -1.11 -13.83 6.81
CA ALA A 58 -1.06 -12.48 7.37
C ALA A 58 -1.11 -11.40 6.27
N ASP A 59 -0.44 -11.63 5.15
CA ASP A 59 -0.48 -10.70 4.01
C ASP A 59 -1.90 -10.61 3.42
N TRP A 60 -2.59 -11.74 3.32
CA TRP A 60 -3.99 -11.76 2.88
C TRP A 60 -4.93 -11.04 3.86
N GLN A 61 -4.69 -11.16 5.15
CA GLN A 61 -5.47 -10.43 6.16
C GLN A 61 -5.24 -8.92 6.03
N LEU A 62 -3.99 -8.49 5.82
CA LEU A 62 -3.65 -7.10 5.54
C LEU A 62 -4.31 -6.58 4.26
N VAL A 63 -4.36 -7.38 3.19
CA VAL A 63 -5.08 -7.00 1.96
C VAL A 63 -6.56 -6.76 2.24
N VAL A 64 -7.20 -7.57 3.07
CA VAL A 64 -8.62 -7.39 3.45
C VAL A 64 -8.82 -6.12 4.28
N GLU A 65 -7.91 -5.81 5.21
CA GLU A 65 -7.95 -4.58 6.00
C GLU A 65 -7.78 -3.34 5.12
N LEU A 66 -6.78 -3.34 4.22
CA LEU A 66 -6.54 -2.25 3.27
C LEU A 66 -7.71 -2.07 2.30
N LYS A 67 -8.33 -3.18 1.86
CA LYS A 67 -9.53 -3.14 1.01
C LYS A 67 -10.67 -2.38 1.68
N ARG A 68 -10.88 -2.59 2.99
CA ARG A 68 -11.89 -1.88 3.78
C ARG A 68 -11.52 -0.42 4.01
N LEU A 69 -10.26 -0.13 4.31
CA LEU A 69 -9.79 1.22 4.60
C LEU A 69 -9.88 2.13 3.36
N LEU A 70 -9.63 1.58 2.17
CA LEU A 70 -9.63 2.31 0.90
C LEU A 70 -10.96 2.22 0.13
N ASP A 71 -11.99 1.61 0.72
CA ASP A 71 -13.32 1.42 0.13
C ASP A 71 -13.31 0.78 -1.28
N ILE A 72 -12.53 -0.30 -1.43
CA ILE A 72 -12.40 -1.05 -2.68
C ILE A 72 -13.41 -2.20 -2.70
N LEU A 73 -14.20 -2.34 -3.77
CA LEU A 73 -15.24 -3.39 -3.93
C LEU A 73 -14.70 -4.80 -4.27
#